data_AF-A0AAQ1HN48-F1
#
_entry.id   AF-A0AAQ1HN48-F1
#
_cell.length_a   1.000
_cell.length_b   1.000
_cell.length_c   1.000
_cell.angle_alpha   90.00
_cell.angle_beta   90.00
_cell.angle_gamma   90.00
#
_symmetry.space_group_name_H-M   'P 1'
#
loop_
_entity.id
_entity.type
_entity.pdbx_description
1 polymer ?
#
loop_
_entity_poly.entity_id
_entity_poly.type
_entity_poly.pdbx_seq_one_letter_code
_entity_poly.pdbx_strand_id
1 'polypeptide(L)'
;MGAALKPLLKRVAVGSPAALPTLDLDFLAQSYKVSDGAGGMNSVAFADLVAFTRSGAAWRFNASGVLEQVAANQPRFDYDPVTLALRGLLIEEQRTNLATYSDDFSNSAWVKGTLTTVSSSAVVSPAGGTMQKLIETTENDLHSVYQSKTVAVSTAYALSFHMKQGERRYVALAIGTSRTQSAVAVFDLQAGAVVRTYTAGNTFVFTAAGIINCGNGIYRPWVSATTPSSGTSAIPAIWLIPDSLVNTNIPTYTGDGTSGAYVWGGQFEAGAFPTSYIPTTSSQVTRAADVASVNMLSPWYNPAAGAVYAEWDASGGLATNSPVWVLQGSGTNIIRQRAEAARPLFDVYTDGVAQASISVGAPVVAGVTRKTAAAWMLNSFQAAADGSLGAPDVSGSIPSVTQLAFVKANVTAASFNGHIRRVRYWPRRLFDNELQRITA
;
A
#
# COMPACT_ATOMS: atom_id res chain seq x y z
N MET A 1 -66.14 -21.93 -33.33
CA MET A 1 -65.27 -23.09 -33.01
C MET A 1 -63.97 -22.94 -33.76
N GLY A 2 -62.82 -23.02 -33.07
CA GLY A 2 -61.52 -23.25 -33.71
C GLY A 2 -60.63 -22.02 -33.90
N ALA A 3 -60.11 -21.47 -32.81
CA ALA A 3 -58.85 -20.74 -32.82
C ALA A 3 -57.70 -21.74 -33.10
N ALA A 4 -56.72 -21.36 -33.95
CA ALA A 4 -55.45 -22.05 -34.05
C ALA A 4 -54.31 -21.03 -34.01
N LEU A 5 -53.51 -21.17 -32.95
CA LEU A 5 -52.44 -20.30 -32.50
C LEU A 5 -51.26 -20.26 -33.49
N LYS A 6 -50.72 -19.06 -33.73
CA LYS A 6 -49.30 -18.87 -34.09
C LYS A 6 -48.45 -18.96 -32.81
N PRO A 7 -47.34 -19.71 -32.77
CA PRO A 7 -46.45 -19.65 -31.63
C PRO A 7 -45.60 -18.38 -31.70
N LEU A 8 -45.80 -17.48 -30.74
CA LEU A 8 -44.90 -16.39 -30.41
C LEU A 8 -43.61 -16.99 -29.81
N LEU A 9 -42.60 -17.21 -30.65
CA LEU A 9 -41.21 -17.35 -30.21
C LEU A 9 -40.72 -15.99 -29.71
N LYS A 10 -41.07 -15.61 -28.48
CA LYS A 10 -40.27 -14.65 -27.71
C LYS A 10 -38.94 -15.34 -27.44
N ARG A 11 -37.88 -14.93 -28.15
CA ARG A 11 -36.50 -15.12 -27.69
C ARG A 11 -36.43 -14.56 -26.27
N VAL A 12 -36.44 -15.46 -25.28
CA VAL A 12 -35.98 -15.13 -23.94
C VAL A 12 -34.48 -14.86 -24.10
N ALA A 13 -34.10 -13.59 -24.12
CA ALA A 13 -32.72 -13.22 -23.89
C ALA A 13 -32.37 -13.73 -22.49
N VAL A 14 -31.57 -14.80 -22.43
CA VAL A 14 -30.98 -15.31 -21.19
C VAL A 14 -29.95 -14.27 -20.77
N GLY A 15 -30.40 -13.39 -19.90
CA GLY A 15 -29.66 -12.27 -19.35
C GLY A 15 -30.68 -11.38 -18.66
N SER A 16 -31.09 -11.77 -17.46
CA SER A 16 -31.80 -10.83 -16.57
C SER A 16 -30.96 -9.56 -16.55
N PRO A 17 -31.50 -8.37 -16.85
CA PRO A 17 -30.72 -7.14 -16.71
C PRO A 17 -30.31 -7.11 -15.24
N ALA A 18 -29.01 -7.29 -14.99
CA ALA A 18 -28.49 -7.22 -13.65
C ALA A 18 -28.97 -5.89 -13.07
N ALA A 19 -29.80 -5.94 -12.01
CA ALA A 19 -30.20 -4.72 -11.32
C ALA A 19 -28.93 -3.90 -11.08
N LEU A 20 -28.96 -2.62 -11.48
CA LEU A 20 -27.79 -1.75 -11.45
C LEU A 20 -27.27 -1.65 -10.00
N PRO A 21 -25.96 -1.39 -9.81
CA PRO A 21 -25.45 -1.08 -8.48
C PRO A 21 -26.19 0.14 -7.90
N THR A 22 -26.27 0.21 -6.57
CA THR A 22 -26.85 1.37 -5.85
C THR A 22 -25.79 2.25 -5.20
N LEU A 23 -24.52 1.82 -5.22
CA LEU A 23 -23.35 2.62 -4.89
C LEU A 23 -22.24 2.25 -5.89
N ASP A 24 -21.60 3.24 -6.49
CA ASP A 24 -20.41 3.07 -7.33
C ASP A 24 -19.41 4.17 -6.98
N LEU A 25 -18.31 3.78 -6.35
CA LEU A 25 -17.17 4.62 -6.03
C LEU A 25 -16.05 4.26 -7.01
N ASP A 26 -15.95 5.00 -8.12
CA ASP A 26 -14.93 4.82 -9.14
C ASP A 26 -13.81 5.84 -8.91
N PHE A 27 -12.79 5.45 -8.14
CA PHE A 27 -11.68 6.35 -7.79
C PHE A 27 -10.73 6.58 -8.97
N LEU A 28 -10.71 5.70 -9.97
CA LEU A 28 -9.94 5.88 -11.20
C LEU A 28 -10.58 6.90 -12.14
N ALA A 29 -11.91 6.88 -12.24
CA ALA A 29 -12.66 7.88 -13.00
C ALA A 29 -12.99 9.15 -12.21
N GLN A 30 -12.68 9.17 -10.90
CA GLN A 30 -13.14 10.17 -9.93
C GLN A 30 -14.66 10.43 -10.05
N SER A 31 -15.42 9.36 -10.22
CA SER A 31 -16.86 9.38 -10.39
C SER A 31 -17.53 8.63 -9.25
N TYR A 32 -18.42 9.31 -8.53
CA TYR A 32 -19.09 8.77 -7.36
C TYR A 32 -20.59 8.85 -7.58
N LYS A 33 -21.25 7.70 -7.45
CA LYS A 33 -22.67 7.57 -7.72
C LYS A 33 -23.37 6.83 -6.58
N VAL A 34 -24.55 7.32 -6.22
CA VAL A 34 -25.39 6.73 -5.17
C VAL A 34 -26.84 6.70 -5.65
N SER A 35 -27.59 5.69 -5.23
CA SER A 35 -29.01 5.51 -5.54
C SER A 35 -29.83 6.76 -5.24
N ASP A 36 -30.77 7.08 -6.14
CA ASP A 36 -31.77 8.13 -5.93
C ASP A 36 -33.03 7.62 -5.19
N GLY A 37 -33.10 6.32 -4.88
CA GLY A 37 -34.26 5.67 -4.26
C GLY A 37 -35.41 5.37 -5.23
N ALA A 38 -35.31 5.81 -6.50
CA ALA A 38 -36.30 5.62 -7.57
C ALA A 38 -35.80 4.68 -8.69
N GLY A 39 -34.67 4.00 -8.48
CA GLY A 39 -34.08 3.04 -9.42
C GLY A 39 -32.99 3.65 -10.32
N GLY A 40 -32.68 4.93 -10.16
CA GLY A 40 -31.54 5.60 -10.80
C GLY A 40 -30.35 5.76 -9.85
N MET A 41 -29.29 6.38 -10.38
CA MET A 41 -28.12 6.79 -9.59
C MET A 41 -27.80 8.25 -9.87
N ASN A 42 -27.59 9.03 -8.80
CA ASN A 42 -27.13 10.40 -8.86
C ASN A 42 -25.60 10.45 -8.78
N SER A 43 -24.98 11.27 -9.63
CA SER A 43 -23.58 11.65 -9.45
C SER A 43 -23.47 12.65 -8.29
N VAL A 44 -22.51 12.42 -7.40
CA VAL A 44 -22.25 13.26 -6.23
C VAL A 44 -20.76 13.58 -6.13
N ALA A 45 -20.41 14.68 -5.47
CA ALA A 45 -19.01 14.98 -5.19
C ALA A 45 -18.45 13.98 -4.16
N PHE A 46 -17.13 13.75 -4.20
CA PHE A 46 -16.46 12.86 -3.23
C PHE A 46 -16.81 13.24 -1.78
N ALA A 47 -16.70 14.52 -1.44
CA ALA A 47 -16.87 15.01 -0.08
C ALA A 47 -18.32 14.89 0.44
N ASP A 48 -19.30 14.80 -0.45
CA ASP A 48 -20.71 14.65 -0.09
C ASP A 48 -21.07 13.19 0.25
N LEU A 49 -20.27 12.23 -0.21
CA LEU A 49 -20.53 10.80 -0.05
C LEU A 49 -19.51 10.11 0.87
N VAL A 50 -18.23 10.47 0.76
CA VAL A 50 -17.13 9.88 1.49
C VAL A 50 -16.57 10.88 2.50
N ALA A 51 -16.80 10.59 3.77
CA ALA A 51 -16.12 11.26 4.87
C ALA A 51 -14.66 10.79 4.91
N PHE A 52 -13.73 11.72 4.74
CA PHE A 52 -12.29 11.47 4.81
C PHE A 52 -11.66 12.29 5.94
N THR A 53 -10.87 11.63 6.79
CA THR A 53 -10.10 12.30 7.84
C THR A 53 -8.66 11.81 7.86
N ARG A 54 -7.74 12.75 8.07
CA ARG A 54 -6.34 12.48 8.39
C ARG A 54 -5.75 13.72 9.03
N SER A 55 -5.17 13.54 10.22
CA SER A 55 -4.46 14.63 10.91
C SER A 55 -3.11 14.95 10.22
N GLY A 56 -2.77 16.24 10.14
CA GLY A 56 -1.52 16.74 9.55
C GLY A 56 -1.47 16.69 8.03
N ALA A 57 -0.32 16.92 7.41
CA ALA A 57 -0.12 16.79 5.97
C ALA A 57 0.46 15.41 5.60
N ALA A 58 0.33 15.00 4.33
CA ALA A 58 0.91 13.75 3.81
C ALA A 58 1.34 13.93 2.36
N TRP A 59 2.13 13.00 1.82
CA TRP A 59 2.66 13.09 0.46
C TRP A 59 2.03 12.05 -0.47
N ARG A 60 2.02 12.36 -1.77
CA ARG A 60 1.62 11.49 -2.88
C ARG A 60 2.34 11.92 -4.15
N PHE A 61 2.36 11.09 -5.18
CA PHE A 61 2.67 11.54 -6.53
C PHE A 61 1.43 12.15 -7.18
N ASN A 62 1.60 13.26 -7.89
CA ASN A 62 0.53 13.95 -8.58
C ASN A 62 0.43 13.54 -10.06
N ALA A 63 -0.54 14.11 -10.78
CA ALA A 63 -0.80 13.79 -12.19
C ALA A 63 0.39 14.07 -13.14
N SER A 64 1.39 14.84 -12.69
CA SER A 64 2.63 15.12 -13.42
C SER A 64 3.80 14.25 -12.97
N GLY A 65 3.57 13.27 -12.08
CA GLY A 65 4.60 12.38 -11.54
C GLY A 65 5.53 13.05 -10.53
N VAL A 66 5.15 14.24 -10.02
CA VAL A 66 5.92 14.97 -9.00
C VAL A 66 5.39 14.60 -7.62
N LEU A 67 6.29 14.33 -6.68
CA LEU A 67 5.94 14.07 -5.28
C LEU A 67 5.50 15.40 -4.63
N GLU A 68 4.27 15.46 -4.17
CA GLU A 68 3.67 16.68 -3.60
C GLU A 68 3.08 16.43 -2.21
N GLN A 69 2.96 17.51 -1.44
CA GLN A 69 2.28 17.51 -0.16
C GLN A 69 0.79 17.83 -0.33
N VAL A 70 -0.02 17.08 0.40
CA VAL A 70 -1.49 17.18 0.48
C VAL A 70 -1.86 17.59 1.91
N ALA A 71 -2.77 18.57 2.03
CA ALA A 71 -3.16 19.15 3.32
C ALA A 71 -3.92 18.15 4.21
N ALA A 72 -4.15 18.52 5.47
CA ALA A 72 -4.98 17.74 6.38
C ALA A 72 -6.39 17.53 5.82
N ASN A 73 -6.96 16.35 6.10
CA ASN A 73 -8.28 15.92 5.63
C ASN A 73 -8.49 15.94 4.11
N GLN A 74 -7.43 16.14 3.31
CA GLN A 74 -7.53 16.03 1.86
C GLN A 74 -7.16 14.60 1.42
N PRO A 75 -8.02 13.93 0.63
CA PRO A 75 -7.76 12.58 0.15
C PRO A 75 -6.57 12.53 -0.80
N ARG A 76 -5.84 11.41 -0.78
CA ARG A 76 -4.69 11.19 -1.65
C ARG A 76 -5.10 10.32 -2.84
N PHE A 77 -5.25 10.94 -4.01
CA PHE A 77 -5.36 10.26 -5.29
C PHE A 77 -3.95 10.15 -5.88
N ASP A 78 -3.32 9.00 -5.69
CA ASP A 78 -1.91 8.78 -6.02
C ASP A 78 -1.74 8.34 -7.47
N TYR A 79 -0.67 8.80 -8.10
CA TYR A 79 -0.36 8.50 -9.50
C TYR A 79 0.90 7.66 -9.61
N ASP A 80 0.95 6.78 -10.60
CA ASP A 80 2.21 6.16 -10.98
C ASP A 80 3.13 7.23 -11.58
N PRO A 81 4.32 7.48 -11.02
CA PRO A 81 5.15 8.61 -11.41
C PRO A 81 5.84 8.45 -12.78
N VAL A 82 5.72 7.27 -13.41
CA VAL A 82 6.31 6.98 -14.72
C VAL A 82 5.24 7.02 -15.81
N THR A 83 4.15 6.28 -15.60
CA THR A 83 3.04 6.16 -16.56
C THR A 83 2.03 7.28 -16.43
N LEU A 84 2.07 8.04 -15.33
CA LEU A 84 1.13 9.11 -14.97
C LEU A 84 -0.31 8.60 -14.83
N ALA A 85 -0.50 7.28 -14.72
CA ALA A 85 -1.80 6.68 -14.51
C ALA A 85 -2.24 6.89 -13.05
N LEU A 86 -3.49 7.32 -12.87
CA LEU A 86 -4.10 7.37 -11.54
C LEU A 86 -4.20 5.94 -10.99
N ARG A 87 -3.75 5.73 -9.75
CA ARG A 87 -3.76 4.42 -9.09
C ARG A 87 -5.00 4.20 -8.22
N GLY A 88 -5.70 5.27 -7.85
CA GLY A 88 -6.91 5.25 -7.03
C GLY A 88 -6.76 6.07 -5.75
N LEU A 89 -7.65 5.82 -4.79
CA LEU A 89 -7.56 6.40 -3.45
C LEU A 89 -6.49 5.65 -2.66
N LEU A 90 -5.40 6.34 -2.33
CA LEU A 90 -4.34 5.83 -1.46
C LEU A 90 -4.81 5.85 -0.01
N ILE A 91 -4.70 4.70 0.62
CA ILE A 91 -4.96 4.47 2.04
C ILE A 91 -3.67 3.96 2.67
N GLU A 92 -3.25 4.59 3.76
CA GLU A 92 -2.12 4.13 4.56
C GLU A 92 -2.42 4.26 6.05
N GLU A 93 -1.83 3.35 6.81
CA GLU A 93 -1.85 3.37 8.26
C GLU A 93 -0.96 4.49 8.83
N GLN A 94 -1.03 4.68 10.14
CA GLN A 94 -0.14 5.61 10.83
C GLN A 94 1.30 5.10 10.77
N ARG A 95 2.22 5.99 10.41
CA ARG A 95 3.66 5.73 10.45
C ARG A 95 4.43 6.91 11.00
N THR A 96 5.60 6.61 11.55
CA THR A 96 6.54 7.59 12.08
C THR A 96 7.87 7.40 11.39
N ASN A 97 8.41 8.47 10.81
CA ASN A 97 9.79 8.47 10.33
C ASN A 97 10.72 8.75 11.51
N LEU A 98 11.52 7.74 11.84
CA LEU A 98 12.49 7.78 12.92
C LEU A 98 13.78 8.49 12.51
N ALA A 99 14.07 8.55 11.20
CA ALA A 99 15.16 9.37 10.67
C ALA A 99 14.88 10.85 10.95
N THR A 100 15.93 11.62 11.17
CA THR A 100 15.87 13.08 11.31
C THR A 100 16.68 13.71 10.18
N TYR A 101 16.35 14.94 9.78
CA TYR A 101 16.95 15.61 8.64
C TYR A 101 16.83 14.76 7.37
N SER A 102 15.61 14.29 7.09
CA SER A 102 15.38 13.29 6.04
C SER A 102 15.74 13.76 4.64
N ASP A 103 15.86 15.06 4.40
CA ASP A 103 16.30 15.65 3.13
C ASP A 103 17.62 16.42 3.24
N ASP A 104 18.30 16.42 4.39
CA ASP A 104 19.60 17.07 4.59
C ASP A 104 20.64 16.11 5.18
N PHE A 105 21.33 15.41 4.28
CA PHE A 105 22.45 14.51 4.53
C PHE A 105 23.76 15.24 4.86
N SER A 106 23.83 16.56 4.67
CA SER A 106 24.98 17.35 5.13
C SER A 106 24.99 17.51 6.65
N ASN A 107 23.82 17.44 7.28
CA ASN A 107 23.66 17.52 8.73
C ASN A 107 24.46 16.44 9.48
N SER A 108 24.96 16.76 10.67
CA SER A 108 25.75 15.84 11.51
C SER A 108 24.95 14.67 12.09
N ALA A 109 23.61 14.74 12.10
CA ALA A 109 22.77 13.60 12.44
C ALA A 109 23.03 12.40 11.52
N TRP A 110 23.41 12.66 10.25
CA TRP A 110 23.91 11.66 9.32
C TRP A 110 25.42 11.53 9.44
N VAL A 111 25.87 10.47 10.11
CA VAL A 111 27.28 10.13 10.25
C VAL A 111 27.80 9.64 8.90
N LYS A 112 28.96 10.17 8.49
CA LYS A 112 29.59 9.92 7.20
C LYS A 112 30.84 9.07 7.44
N GLY A 113 30.76 7.77 7.16
CA GLY A 113 31.89 6.85 7.25
C GLY A 113 32.59 6.75 5.90
N THR A 114 33.78 7.33 5.78
CA THR A 114 34.52 7.47 4.51
C THR A 114 33.73 8.14 3.38
N LEU A 115 32.77 9.00 3.71
CA LEU A 115 32.00 9.80 2.75
C LEU A 115 32.14 11.30 2.99
N THR A 116 31.94 12.06 1.93
CA THR A 116 31.60 13.48 1.96
C THR A 116 30.25 13.71 1.30
N THR A 117 29.67 14.90 1.47
CA THR A 117 28.35 15.23 0.93
C THR A 117 28.38 16.58 0.24
N VAL A 118 27.78 16.66 -0.95
CA VAL A 118 27.54 17.93 -1.65
C VAL A 118 26.08 18.31 -1.48
N SER A 119 25.85 19.42 -0.79
CA SER A 119 24.50 19.89 -0.42
C SER A 119 23.76 20.60 -1.56
N SER A 120 24.48 21.17 -2.54
CA SER A 120 23.90 21.77 -3.75
C SER A 120 24.25 20.96 -4.99
N SER A 121 23.25 20.28 -5.58
CA SER A 121 23.39 19.63 -6.88
C SER A 121 22.36 20.16 -7.87
N ALA A 122 22.64 20.03 -9.17
CA ALA A 122 21.69 20.35 -10.24
C ALA A 122 20.64 19.24 -10.46
N VAL A 123 20.69 18.14 -9.69
CA VAL A 123 19.78 17.01 -9.83
C VAL A 123 18.49 17.30 -9.08
N VAL A 124 17.38 17.36 -9.82
CA VAL A 124 16.05 17.61 -9.26
C VAL A 124 15.57 16.41 -8.45
N SER A 125 15.08 16.65 -7.23
CA SER A 125 14.50 15.63 -6.37
C SER A 125 13.08 15.25 -6.82
N PRO A 126 12.51 14.13 -6.34
CA PRO A 126 11.13 13.76 -6.65
C PRO A 126 10.10 14.83 -6.27
N ALA A 127 10.42 15.67 -5.27
CA ALA A 127 9.57 16.76 -4.80
C ALA A 127 9.82 18.10 -5.53
N GLY A 128 10.61 18.11 -6.61
CA GLY A 128 10.93 19.31 -7.39
C GLY A 128 12.04 20.19 -6.79
N GLY A 129 12.61 19.82 -5.64
CA GLY A 129 13.79 20.46 -5.05
C GLY A 129 15.09 19.93 -5.62
N THR A 130 16.18 19.97 -4.86
CA THR A 130 17.47 19.37 -5.25
C THR A 130 17.78 18.11 -4.42
N MET A 131 18.44 17.14 -5.05
CA MET A 131 19.06 16.01 -4.36
C MET A 131 20.46 16.40 -3.87
N GLN A 132 20.98 15.72 -2.85
CA GLN A 132 22.37 15.85 -2.41
C GLN A 132 23.22 14.70 -3.00
N LYS A 133 24.52 14.90 -3.20
CA LYS A 133 25.42 13.84 -3.70
C LYS A 133 26.26 13.28 -2.55
N LEU A 134 26.23 11.97 -2.35
CA LEU A 134 27.16 11.24 -1.49
C LEU A 134 28.41 10.94 -2.31
N ILE A 135 29.58 11.34 -1.84
CA ILE A 135 30.86 11.16 -2.53
C ILE A 135 31.81 10.37 -1.66
N GLU A 136 32.38 9.30 -2.20
CA GLU A 136 33.41 8.50 -1.53
C GLU A 136 34.71 9.27 -1.30
N THR A 137 35.38 9.00 -0.19
CA THR A 137 36.72 9.54 0.06
C THR A 137 37.79 8.66 -0.58
N THR A 138 39.05 9.05 -0.47
CA THR A 138 40.20 8.24 -0.90
C THR A 138 40.66 7.22 0.16
N GLU A 139 39.86 6.96 1.20
CA GLU A 139 40.16 5.96 2.21
C GLU A 139 39.76 4.55 1.74
N ASN A 140 40.53 3.53 2.15
CA ASN A 140 40.23 2.13 1.85
C ASN A 140 39.35 1.51 2.94
N ASP A 141 38.06 1.81 2.92
CA ASP A 141 37.07 1.18 3.80
C ASP A 141 35.70 1.11 3.09
N LEU A 142 34.66 0.77 3.84
CA LEU A 142 33.27 0.86 3.44
C LEU A 142 32.79 2.32 3.44
N HIS A 143 32.32 2.76 2.28
CA HIS A 143 31.78 4.10 2.03
C HIS A 143 30.30 4.15 2.39
N SER A 144 29.97 4.79 3.52
CA SER A 144 28.63 4.72 4.12
C SER A 144 28.13 6.02 4.77
N VAL A 145 26.81 6.20 4.77
CA VAL A 145 26.10 7.23 5.55
C VAL A 145 24.99 6.58 6.36
N TYR A 146 24.83 6.97 7.63
CA TYR A 146 23.90 6.32 8.54
C TYR A 146 23.45 7.22 9.70
N GLN A 147 22.40 6.79 10.41
CA GLN A 147 22.05 7.31 11.74
C GLN A 147 21.89 6.16 12.72
N SER A 148 22.20 6.38 13.99
CA SER A 148 21.83 5.45 15.07
C SER A 148 20.42 5.77 15.56
N LYS A 149 19.58 4.75 15.72
CA LYS A 149 18.18 4.88 16.12
C LYS A 149 17.80 3.86 17.17
N THR A 150 17.00 4.31 18.14
CA THR A 150 16.34 3.42 19.10
C THR A 150 15.20 2.69 18.42
N VAL A 151 15.12 1.38 18.61
CA VAL A 151 14.11 0.49 18.04
C VAL A 151 13.56 -0.47 19.09
N ALA A 152 12.33 -0.92 18.89
CA ALA A 152 11.76 -2.03 19.64
C ALA A 152 12.33 -3.39 19.16
N VAL A 153 12.46 -4.35 20.09
CA VAL A 153 12.80 -5.75 19.79
C VAL A 153 11.68 -6.44 18.99
N SER A 154 12.03 -7.52 18.28
CA SER A 154 11.09 -8.36 17.51
C SER A 154 10.13 -7.58 16.60
N THR A 155 10.56 -6.43 16.10
CA THR A 155 9.75 -5.52 15.29
C THR A 155 10.37 -5.38 13.92
N ALA A 156 9.57 -5.50 12.86
CA ALA A 156 10.01 -5.20 11.50
C ALA A 156 10.18 -3.70 11.33
N TYR A 157 11.28 -3.29 10.68
CA TYR A 157 11.49 -1.91 10.23
C TYR A 157 11.80 -1.88 8.75
N ALA A 158 11.36 -0.82 8.08
CA ALA A 158 11.66 -0.54 6.69
C ALA A 158 12.53 0.72 6.57
N LEU A 159 13.57 0.63 5.76
CA LEU A 159 14.48 1.72 5.41
C LEU A 159 14.32 2.01 3.91
N SER A 160 14.16 3.28 3.56
CA SER A 160 14.08 3.72 2.16
C SER A 160 14.72 5.08 1.94
N PHE A 161 15.19 5.31 0.72
CA PHE A 161 15.75 6.58 0.25
C PHE A 161 15.35 6.77 -1.20
N HIS A 162 15.21 8.01 -1.67
CA HIS A 162 15.14 8.30 -3.10
C HIS A 162 16.56 8.50 -3.61
N MET A 163 16.97 7.74 -4.61
CA MET A 163 18.33 7.70 -5.10
C MET A 163 18.39 7.72 -6.63
N LYS A 164 19.41 8.36 -7.16
CA LYS A 164 19.71 8.39 -8.60
C LYS A 164 21.19 8.10 -8.77
N GLN A 165 21.53 7.30 -9.78
CA GLN A 165 22.93 7.00 -10.09
C GLN A 165 23.69 8.31 -10.37
N GLY A 166 24.89 8.41 -9.81
CA GLY A 166 25.94 9.29 -10.30
C GLY A 166 26.93 8.43 -11.08
N GLU A 167 28.20 8.51 -10.70
CA GLU A 167 29.25 7.58 -11.15
C GLU A 167 29.11 6.22 -10.46
N ARG A 168 28.47 6.17 -9.28
CA ARG A 168 28.08 4.94 -8.61
C ARG A 168 26.66 4.54 -9.00
N ARG A 169 26.58 3.43 -9.75
CA ARG A 169 25.35 2.78 -10.19
C ARG A 169 24.72 1.93 -9.09
N TYR A 170 25.55 1.27 -8.27
CA TYR A 170 25.10 0.33 -7.26
C TYR A 170 25.16 0.94 -5.86
N VAL A 171 24.13 0.65 -5.07
CA VAL A 171 24.05 1.04 -3.66
C VAL A 171 23.51 -0.13 -2.84
N ALA A 172 23.90 -0.23 -1.58
CA ALA A 172 23.21 -1.09 -0.62
C ALA A 172 22.43 -0.25 0.39
N LEU A 173 21.29 -0.78 0.83
CA LEU A 173 20.65 -0.37 2.07
C LEU A 173 20.84 -1.47 3.11
N ALA A 174 21.16 -1.06 4.34
CA ALA A 174 21.40 -1.97 5.44
C ALA A 174 20.64 -1.56 6.69
N ILE A 175 20.05 -2.53 7.39
CA ILE A 175 19.48 -2.37 8.73
C ILE A 175 20.21 -3.36 9.64
N GLY A 176 20.88 -2.85 10.66
CA GLY A 176 21.69 -3.67 11.56
C GLY A 176 22.20 -2.91 12.78
N THR A 177 23.09 -3.49 13.56
CA THR A 177 23.84 -2.77 14.62
C THR A 177 25.28 -2.46 14.20
N SER A 178 25.75 -3.05 13.11
CA SER A 178 27.03 -2.77 12.47
C SER A 178 27.02 -3.31 11.03
N ARG A 179 28.04 -2.96 10.24
CA ARG A 179 28.24 -3.55 8.89
C ARG A 179 28.36 -5.08 8.90
N THR A 180 28.76 -5.69 10.02
CA THR A 180 28.90 -7.15 10.19
C THR A 180 27.70 -7.81 10.87
N GLN A 181 26.69 -7.04 11.30
CA GLN A 181 25.47 -7.51 11.96
C GLN A 181 24.26 -6.79 11.35
N SER A 182 23.99 -7.05 10.07
CA SER A 182 22.97 -6.33 9.29
C SER A 182 22.26 -7.21 8.28
N ALA A 183 20.99 -6.92 8.03
CA ALA A 183 20.28 -7.35 6.83
C ALA A 183 20.50 -6.30 5.73
N VAL A 184 20.87 -6.77 4.53
CA VAL A 184 21.34 -5.92 3.44
C VAL A 184 20.61 -6.27 2.14
N ALA A 185 20.26 -5.25 1.38
CA ALA A 185 19.84 -5.38 -0.01
C ALA A 185 20.69 -4.48 -0.90
N VAL A 186 21.17 -5.03 -2.02
CA VAL A 186 21.95 -4.33 -3.04
C VAL A 186 21.05 -4.02 -4.23
N PHE A 187 21.13 -2.79 -4.73
CA PHE A 187 20.28 -2.26 -5.78
C PHE A 187 21.10 -1.74 -6.95
N ASP A 188 20.55 -1.89 -8.13
CA ASP A 188 21.04 -1.30 -9.37
C ASP A 188 20.16 -0.09 -9.71
N LEU A 189 20.71 1.12 -9.61
CA LEU A 189 20.00 2.37 -9.90
C LEU A 189 19.91 2.69 -11.39
N GLN A 190 20.56 1.91 -12.26
CA GLN A 190 20.37 2.01 -13.71
C GLN A 190 19.19 1.15 -14.15
N ALA A 191 19.19 -0.12 -13.75
CA ALA A 191 18.17 -1.09 -14.13
C ALA A 191 16.89 -0.96 -13.29
N GLY A 192 16.96 -0.34 -12.10
CA GLY A 192 15.83 -0.28 -11.18
C GLY A 192 15.50 -1.64 -10.59
N ALA A 193 16.52 -2.40 -10.17
CA ALA A 193 16.36 -3.79 -9.73
C ALA A 193 17.07 -4.07 -8.40
N VAL A 194 16.51 -5.02 -7.64
CA VAL A 194 17.21 -5.68 -6.54
C VAL A 194 18.21 -6.65 -7.15
N VAL A 195 19.50 -6.47 -6.87
CA VAL A 195 20.58 -7.33 -7.40
C VAL A 195 20.75 -8.56 -6.52
N ARG A 196 20.83 -8.35 -5.21
CA ARG A 196 20.96 -9.42 -4.22
C ARG A 196 20.60 -8.95 -2.82
N THR A 197 20.31 -9.91 -1.96
CA THR A 197 20.05 -9.69 -0.54
C THR A 197 20.88 -10.67 0.27
N TYR A 198 21.28 -10.28 1.48
CA TYR A 198 22.00 -11.15 2.40
C TYR A 198 21.91 -10.65 3.84
N THR A 199 22.22 -11.54 4.78
CA THR A 199 22.43 -11.18 6.18
C THR A 199 23.91 -11.33 6.51
N ALA A 200 24.51 -10.29 7.07
CA ALA A 200 25.81 -10.34 7.72
C ALA A 200 25.59 -10.58 9.22
N GLY A 201 26.20 -11.63 9.76
CA GLY A 201 25.94 -12.08 11.14
C GLY A 201 24.53 -12.66 11.31
N ASN A 202 24.08 -12.83 12.55
CA ASN A 202 22.82 -13.55 12.86
C ASN A 202 21.81 -12.73 13.69
N THR A 203 21.94 -11.39 13.71
CA THR A 203 21.19 -10.55 14.65
C THR A 203 19.91 -9.97 14.06
N PHE A 204 19.91 -9.55 12.79
CA PHE A 204 18.73 -9.01 12.11
C PHE A 204 18.23 -10.00 11.07
N VAL A 205 16.92 -10.23 11.04
CA VAL A 205 16.31 -11.14 10.06
C VAL A 205 15.84 -10.32 8.87
N PHE A 206 16.43 -10.55 7.70
CA PHE A 206 15.95 -9.96 6.44
C PHE A 206 14.48 -10.34 6.21
N THR A 207 13.64 -9.35 5.91
CA THR A 207 12.21 -9.55 5.68
C THR A 207 11.87 -9.42 4.20
N ALA A 208 12.18 -8.27 3.60
CA ALA A 208 11.91 -8.01 2.19
C ALA A 208 12.79 -6.87 1.67
N ALA A 209 12.84 -6.73 0.35
CA ALA A 209 13.42 -5.57 -0.31
C ALA A 209 12.69 -5.30 -1.62
N GLY A 210 12.74 -4.05 -2.08
CA GLY A 210 12.16 -3.65 -3.34
C GLY A 210 12.68 -2.30 -3.79
N ILE A 211 12.32 -1.90 -4.99
CA ILE A 211 12.76 -0.65 -5.59
C ILE A 211 11.61 -0.08 -6.41
N ILE A 212 11.20 1.14 -6.07
CA ILE A 212 10.09 1.83 -6.73
C ILE A 212 10.67 2.80 -7.75
N ASN A 213 10.23 2.73 -9.00
CA ASN A 213 10.61 3.74 -9.99
C ASN A 213 9.84 5.03 -9.73
N CYS A 214 10.55 6.14 -9.52
CA CYS A 214 9.97 7.45 -9.22
C CYS A 214 10.02 8.40 -10.43
N GLY A 215 10.35 7.89 -11.62
CA GLY A 215 10.55 8.71 -12.81
C GLY A 215 11.91 9.43 -12.80
N ASN A 216 12.27 10.03 -13.95
CA ASN A 216 13.51 10.81 -14.11
C ASN A 216 14.80 10.06 -13.67
N GLY A 217 14.84 8.72 -13.81
CA GLY A 217 15.94 7.88 -13.35
C GLY A 217 16.18 7.91 -11.83
N ILE A 218 15.20 8.39 -11.06
CA ILE A 218 15.19 8.32 -9.61
C ILE A 218 14.43 7.06 -9.22
N TYR A 219 15.01 6.30 -8.32
CA TYR A 219 14.39 5.12 -7.73
C TYR A 219 14.30 5.29 -6.23
N ARG A 220 13.29 4.70 -5.59
CA ARG A 220 13.19 4.56 -4.15
C ARG A 220 13.50 3.11 -3.75
N PRO A 221 14.79 2.72 -3.63
CA PRO A 221 15.14 1.44 -3.03
C PRO A 221 14.69 1.38 -1.57
N TRP A 222 14.32 0.19 -1.12
CA TRP A 222 13.98 -0.07 0.27
C TRP A 222 14.34 -1.50 0.69
N VAL A 223 14.68 -1.65 1.96
CA VAL A 223 14.91 -2.93 2.63
C VAL A 223 14.13 -2.96 3.93
N SER A 224 13.63 -4.12 4.34
CA SER A 224 13.06 -4.33 5.66
C SER A 224 13.69 -5.52 6.38
N ALA A 225 13.78 -5.39 7.70
CA ALA A 225 14.33 -6.41 8.56
C ALA A 225 13.67 -6.38 9.94
N THR A 226 13.56 -7.56 10.56
CA THR A 226 13.06 -7.71 11.92
C THR A 226 14.22 -7.65 12.91
N THR A 227 14.09 -6.79 13.92
CA THR A 227 15.06 -6.68 15.03
C THR A 227 15.12 -7.98 15.84
N PRO A 228 16.26 -8.29 16.47
CA PRO A 228 16.40 -9.47 17.34
C PRO A 228 15.44 -9.42 18.53
N SER A 229 15.29 -10.56 19.21
CA SER A 229 14.55 -10.67 20.48
C SER A 229 15.21 -9.89 21.63
N SER A 230 16.47 -9.50 21.47
CA SER A 230 17.24 -8.66 22.40
C SER A 230 18.09 -7.66 21.61
N GLY A 231 17.83 -6.36 21.77
CA GLY A 231 18.55 -5.30 21.06
C GLY A 231 17.62 -4.13 20.73
N THR A 232 17.94 -2.95 21.24
CA THR A 232 17.11 -1.75 21.13
C THR A 232 17.73 -0.66 20.25
N SER A 233 18.71 -1.01 19.42
CA SER A 233 19.42 -0.09 18.54
C SER A 233 19.48 -0.64 17.12
N ALA A 234 19.35 0.26 16.15
CA ALA A 234 19.59 0.02 14.74
C ALA A 234 20.41 1.16 14.13
N ILE A 235 21.22 0.84 13.15
CA ILE A 235 22.05 1.73 12.34
C ILE A 235 21.61 1.56 10.88
N PRO A 236 20.44 2.13 10.49
CA PRO A 236 20.04 2.20 9.09
C PRO A 236 21.09 2.97 8.26
N ALA A 237 21.55 2.38 7.17
CA ALA A 237 22.65 2.91 6.37
C ALA A 237 22.43 2.78 4.86
N ILE A 238 23.07 3.69 4.11
CA ILE A 238 23.39 3.55 2.68
C ILE A 238 24.86 3.20 2.55
N TRP A 239 25.21 2.24 1.69
CA TRP A 239 26.60 1.97 1.27
C TRP A 239 26.75 2.21 -0.23
N LEU A 240 27.82 2.90 -0.64
CA LEU A 240 28.21 3.00 -2.05
C LEU A 240 28.95 1.73 -2.48
N ILE A 241 28.76 1.30 -3.73
CA ILE A 241 29.37 0.08 -4.24
C ILE A 241 29.95 0.34 -5.65
N PRO A 242 31.23 0.02 -5.90
CA PRO A 242 31.79 0.04 -7.24
C PRO A 242 31.31 -1.17 -8.02
N ASP A 243 31.26 -1.06 -9.34
CA ASP A 243 30.84 -2.13 -10.25
C ASP A 243 31.58 -3.45 -9.99
N SER A 244 32.89 -3.37 -9.72
CA SER A 244 33.75 -4.54 -9.44
C SER A 244 33.42 -5.28 -8.13
N LEU A 245 32.66 -4.66 -7.22
CA LEU A 245 32.33 -5.23 -5.90
C LEU A 245 30.83 -5.45 -5.70
N VAL A 246 30.02 -5.41 -6.76
CA VAL A 246 28.57 -5.63 -6.67
C VAL A 246 28.21 -6.96 -5.97
N ASN A 247 29.05 -7.99 -6.13
CA ASN A 247 28.89 -9.32 -5.54
C ASN A 247 29.67 -9.55 -4.23
N THR A 248 30.36 -8.53 -3.70
CA THR A 248 31.17 -8.62 -2.47
C THR A 248 30.37 -8.18 -1.25
N ASN A 249 30.25 -9.04 -0.24
CA ASN A 249 29.64 -8.62 1.04
C ASN A 249 30.54 -7.57 1.70
N ILE A 250 29.96 -6.46 2.17
CA ILE A 250 30.68 -5.35 2.81
C ILE A 250 31.81 -4.83 1.89
N PRO A 251 31.46 -4.09 0.82
CA PRO A 251 32.44 -3.66 -0.18
C PRO A 251 33.38 -2.60 0.40
N THR A 252 34.60 -3.01 0.77
CA THR A 252 35.70 -2.12 1.15
C THR A 252 36.58 -1.81 -0.05
N TYR A 253 36.85 -0.53 -0.31
CA TYR A 253 37.67 -0.12 -1.44
C TYR A 253 38.21 1.31 -1.25
N THR A 254 39.31 1.63 -1.94
CA THR A 254 39.80 3.00 -2.06
C THR A 254 38.95 3.76 -3.07
N GLY A 255 38.21 4.78 -2.62
CA GLY A 255 37.47 5.65 -3.52
C GLY A 255 38.36 6.68 -4.22
N ASP A 256 37.79 7.42 -5.17
CA ASP A 256 38.53 8.42 -5.96
C ASP A 256 38.36 9.88 -5.46
N GLY A 257 37.55 10.10 -4.42
CA GLY A 257 37.26 11.44 -3.90
C GLY A 257 36.19 12.23 -4.66
N THR A 258 35.57 11.65 -5.70
CA THR A 258 34.68 12.36 -6.65
C THR A 258 33.42 11.58 -7.08
N SER A 259 33.54 10.26 -7.19
CA SER A 259 32.47 9.33 -7.57
C SER A 259 31.41 9.21 -6.50
N GLY A 260 30.15 9.10 -6.91
CA GLY A 260 29.06 9.06 -5.95
C GLY A 260 27.70 8.67 -6.48
N ALA A 261 26.70 8.76 -5.61
CA ALA A 261 25.29 8.62 -5.94
C ALA A 261 24.48 9.76 -5.32
N TYR A 262 23.38 10.14 -5.96
CA TYR A 262 22.48 11.17 -5.46
C TYR A 262 21.46 10.58 -4.50
N VAL A 263 21.11 11.31 -3.46
CA VAL A 263 20.21 10.91 -2.38
C VAL A 263 19.24 12.03 -1.98
N TRP A 264 18.01 11.65 -1.62
CA TRP A 264 16.99 12.51 -1.03
C TRP A 264 15.98 11.69 -0.22
N GLY A 265 15.33 12.31 0.77
CA GLY A 265 14.14 11.75 1.43
C GLY A 265 14.36 10.41 2.14
N GLY A 266 15.31 10.36 3.08
CA GLY A 266 15.57 9.21 3.94
C GLY A 266 14.44 8.94 4.93
N GLN A 267 14.01 7.68 4.99
CA GLN A 267 12.89 7.28 5.81
C GLN A 267 13.14 5.92 6.46
N PHE A 268 13.02 5.88 7.78
CA PHE A 268 13.15 4.67 8.59
C PHE A 268 11.93 4.54 9.51
N GLU A 269 11.11 3.50 9.32
CA GLU A 269 9.81 3.37 9.97
C GLU A 269 9.60 1.95 10.50
N ALA A 270 8.83 1.79 11.58
CA ALA A 270 8.36 0.47 12.01
C ALA A 270 7.31 -0.05 11.02
N GLY A 271 7.54 -1.24 10.46
CA GLY A 271 6.75 -1.86 9.40
C GLY A 271 7.61 -2.70 8.46
N ALA A 272 6.98 -3.60 7.69
CA ALA A 272 7.69 -4.48 6.75
C ALA A 272 7.93 -3.85 5.36
N PHE A 273 7.46 -2.62 5.13
CA PHE A 273 7.52 -1.88 3.86
C PHE A 273 7.48 -0.37 4.12
N PRO A 274 8.02 0.48 3.23
CA PRO A 274 7.97 1.93 3.37
C PRO A 274 6.57 2.49 3.03
N THR A 275 6.17 3.57 3.68
CA THR A 275 4.96 4.33 3.30
C THR A 275 5.31 5.62 2.55
N SER A 276 4.31 6.43 2.24
CA SER A 276 4.51 7.75 1.66
C SER A 276 5.48 8.59 2.49
N TYR A 277 6.28 9.41 1.81
CA TYR A 277 7.33 10.20 2.47
C TYR A 277 6.76 11.06 3.62
N ILE A 278 7.47 11.02 4.74
CA ILE A 278 7.20 11.77 5.97
C ILE A 278 8.45 12.60 6.24
N PRO A 279 8.44 13.90 5.87
CA PRO A 279 9.59 14.78 6.05
C PRO A 279 9.86 15.02 7.53
N THR A 280 11.13 15.09 7.88
CA THR A 280 11.64 15.34 9.23
C THR A 280 12.77 16.34 9.16
N THR A 281 12.84 17.20 10.16
CA THR A 281 13.97 18.11 10.38
C THR A 281 14.69 17.64 11.64
N SER A 282 14.69 18.41 12.71
CA SER A 282 15.38 18.06 13.97
C SER A 282 14.64 17.01 14.82
N SER A 283 13.41 16.64 14.47
CA SER A 283 12.59 15.69 15.22
C SER A 283 11.86 14.69 14.32
N GLN A 284 11.53 13.54 14.92
CA GLN A 284 10.69 12.53 14.30
C GLN A 284 9.27 13.08 14.09
N VAL A 285 8.66 12.70 12.98
CA VAL A 285 7.30 13.13 12.62
C VAL A 285 6.44 11.92 12.35
N THR A 286 5.18 11.99 12.79
CA THR A 286 4.18 10.95 12.58
C THR A 286 3.14 11.41 11.56
N ARG A 287 2.93 10.63 10.51
CA ARG A 287 1.78 10.76 9.61
C ARG A 287 0.63 9.93 10.17
N ALA A 288 -0.51 10.55 10.42
CA ALA A 288 -1.71 9.86 10.87
C ALA A 288 -2.24 8.88 9.80
N ALA A 289 -2.99 7.86 10.24
CA ALA A 289 -3.70 6.97 9.34
C ALA A 289 -4.73 7.74 8.51
N ASP A 290 -4.90 7.33 7.26
CA ASP A 290 -6.07 7.74 6.48
C ASP A 290 -7.33 7.08 7.08
N VAL A 291 -8.47 7.76 7.04
CA VAL A 291 -9.77 7.16 7.39
C VAL A 291 -10.80 7.64 6.38
N ALA A 292 -11.33 6.72 5.59
CA ALA A 292 -12.34 7.00 4.58
C ALA A 292 -13.59 6.13 4.80
N SER A 293 -14.77 6.74 4.72
CA SER A 293 -16.03 6.03 5.01
C SER A 293 -17.28 6.69 4.40
N VAL A 294 -18.30 5.87 4.14
CA VAL A 294 -19.66 6.29 3.79
C VAL A 294 -20.57 6.02 4.99
N ASN A 295 -21.07 7.09 5.62
CA ASN A 295 -21.75 7.02 6.92
C ASN A 295 -23.27 6.96 6.81
N MET A 296 -23.81 7.27 5.63
CA MET A 296 -25.23 7.20 5.34
C MET A 296 -25.47 6.05 4.40
N LEU A 297 -26.14 4.99 4.89
CA LEU A 297 -26.40 3.77 4.12
C LEU A 297 -27.68 3.86 3.27
N SER A 298 -28.63 4.71 3.64
CA SER A 298 -29.85 4.94 2.85
C SER A 298 -29.57 5.94 1.71
N PRO A 299 -30.14 5.76 0.50
CA PRO A 299 -31.08 4.70 0.09
C PRO A 299 -30.38 3.53 -0.63
N TRP A 300 -29.06 3.37 -0.49
CA TRP A 300 -28.30 2.45 -1.33
C TRP A 300 -28.14 1.04 -0.73
N TYR A 301 -28.16 0.90 0.59
CA TYR A 301 -27.93 -0.37 1.29
C TYR A 301 -29.22 -1.16 1.53
N ASN A 302 -29.13 -2.49 1.39
CA ASN A 302 -30.17 -3.44 1.77
C ASN A 302 -29.69 -4.32 2.95
N PRO A 303 -30.38 -4.32 4.10
CA PRO A 303 -29.98 -5.12 5.26
C PRO A 303 -30.22 -6.63 5.10
N ALA A 304 -31.07 -7.08 4.17
CA ALA A 304 -31.44 -8.49 4.03
C ALA A 304 -30.55 -9.27 3.04
N ALA A 305 -29.86 -8.58 2.14
CA ALA A 305 -28.97 -9.17 1.15
C ALA A 305 -28.09 -8.09 0.51
N GLY A 306 -26.94 -8.48 -0.04
CA GLY A 306 -26.10 -7.56 -0.77
C GLY A 306 -24.99 -8.25 -1.54
N ALA A 307 -24.31 -7.46 -2.35
CA ALA A 307 -23.01 -7.84 -2.91
C ALA A 307 -22.11 -6.62 -3.02
N VAL A 308 -20.81 -6.82 -2.81
CA VAL A 308 -19.78 -5.79 -3.00
C VAL A 308 -18.75 -6.32 -3.99
N TYR A 309 -18.37 -5.47 -4.95
CA TYR A 309 -17.17 -5.62 -5.76
C TYR A 309 -16.15 -4.58 -5.29
N ALA A 310 -14.88 -4.97 -5.24
CA ALA A 310 -13.77 -4.07 -5.00
C ALA A 310 -12.59 -4.38 -5.93
N GLU A 311 -11.94 -3.33 -6.40
CA GLU A 311 -10.68 -3.37 -7.13
C GLU A 311 -9.62 -2.59 -6.36
N TRP A 312 -8.47 -3.21 -6.10
CA TRP A 312 -7.47 -2.68 -5.18
C TRP A 312 -6.06 -3.25 -5.45
N ASP A 313 -5.01 -2.59 -4.96
CA ASP A 313 -3.67 -3.19 -4.79
C ASP A 313 -3.11 -2.85 -3.41
N ALA A 314 -2.27 -3.72 -2.86
CA ALA A 314 -1.58 -3.48 -1.61
C ALA A 314 -0.19 -2.86 -1.85
N SER A 315 0.22 -1.90 -1.03
CA SER A 315 1.52 -1.20 -1.16
C SER A 315 2.73 -2.01 -0.65
N GLY A 316 2.51 -3.11 0.09
CA GLY A 316 3.59 -3.88 0.71
C GLY A 316 3.11 -5.06 1.55
N GLY A 317 3.98 -5.55 2.45
CA GLY A 317 3.70 -6.69 3.33
C GLY A 317 2.42 -6.49 4.14
N LEU A 318 1.43 -7.34 3.92
CA LEU A 318 0.13 -7.23 4.58
C LEU A 318 0.23 -7.71 6.02
N ALA A 319 -0.23 -6.87 6.96
CA ALA A 319 -0.54 -7.33 8.30
C ALA A 319 -1.75 -8.26 8.25
N THR A 320 -1.82 -9.21 9.19
CA THR A 320 -3.04 -9.99 9.38
C THR A 320 -4.20 -9.04 9.67
N ASN A 321 -5.38 -9.35 9.13
CA ASN A 321 -6.62 -8.63 9.44
C ASN A 321 -6.73 -7.22 8.81
N SER A 322 -6.18 -6.99 7.61
CA SER A 322 -6.25 -5.71 6.87
C SER A 322 -7.49 -5.63 5.94
N PRO A 323 -8.59 -4.93 6.32
CA PRO A 323 -9.81 -4.86 5.51
C PRO A 323 -9.65 -3.87 4.37
N VAL A 324 -9.88 -4.31 3.13
CA VAL A 324 -9.98 -3.41 1.96
C VAL A 324 -11.26 -2.58 2.06
N TRP A 325 -12.35 -3.23 2.47
CA TRP A 325 -13.60 -2.58 2.83
C TRP A 325 -14.29 -3.36 3.96
N VAL A 326 -15.07 -2.64 4.75
CA VAL A 326 -15.90 -3.20 5.80
C VAL A 326 -17.23 -2.45 5.90
N LEU A 327 -18.33 -3.17 5.80
CA LEU A 327 -19.62 -2.73 6.32
C LEU A 327 -19.64 -3.05 7.81
N GLN A 328 -19.80 -2.02 8.63
CA GLN A 328 -19.63 -2.10 10.06
C GLN A 328 -20.86 -1.61 10.82
N GLY A 329 -21.26 -2.35 11.86
CA GLY A 329 -22.22 -1.93 12.88
C GLY A 329 -21.60 -1.78 14.27
N SER A 330 -22.45 -1.86 15.30
CA SER A 330 -22.02 -1.80 16.70
C SER A 330 -21.22 -3.02 17.13
N GLY A 331 -20.21 -2.82 17.99
CA GLY A 331 -19.38 -3.90 18.50
C GLY A 331 -18.65 -4.65 17.40
N THR A 332 -18.87 -5.96 17.33
CA THR A 332 -18.22 -6.93 16.41
C THR A 332 -19.06 -7.27 15.18
N ASN A 333 -20.15 -6.54 14.94
CA ASN A 333 -21.01 -6.72 13.77
C ASN A 333 -20.34 -6.18 12.49
N ILE A 334 -19.91 -7.09 11.59
CA ILE A 334 -19.17 -6.73 10.37
C ILE A 334 -19.48 -7.65 9.18
N ILE A 335 -19.43 -7.08 7.99
CA ILE A 335 -19.32 -7.78 6.69
C ILE A 335 -18.12 -7.16 5.99
N ARG A 336 -17.09 -7.92 5.65
CA ARG A 336 -15.85 -7.34 5.12
C ARG A 336 -15.14 -8.22 4.13
N GLN A 337 -14.26 -7.60 3.35
CA GLN A 337 -13.22 -8.27 2.59
C GLN A 337 -11.86 -7.83 3.11
N ARG A 338 -11.00 -8.81 3.42
CA ARG A 338 -9.62 -8.61 3.84
C ARG A 338 -8.64 -8.84 2.71
N ALA A 339 -7.61 -8.01 2.67
CA ALA A 339 -6.34 -8.35 2.07
C ALA A 339 -5.56 -9.17 3.10
N GLU A 340 -5.19 -10.39 2.74
CA GLU A 340 -4.35 -11.28 3.55
C GLU A 340 -3.22 -11.80 2.67
N ALA A 341 -2.03 -11.97 3.24
CA ALA A 341 -0.85 -12.39 2.48
C ALA A 341 -1.09 -13.71 1.72
N ALA A 342 -1.76 -14.68 2.36
CA ALA A 342 -2.01 -15.99 1.79
C ALA A 342 -3.07 -15.96 0.68
N ARG A 343 -4.25 -15.38 0.92
CA ARG A 343 -5.37 -15.26 -0.03
C ARG A 343 -6.37 -14.22 0.50
N PRO A 344 -7.01 -13.38 -0.34
CA PRO A 344 -8.15 -12.58 0.09
C PRO A 344 -9.22 -13.39 0.83
N LEU A 345 -9.83 -12.77 1.83
CA LEU A 345 -10.82 -13.42 2.69
C LEU A 345 -12.08 -12.57 2.81
N PHE A 346 -13.25 -13.21 2.69
CA PHE A 346 -14.54 -12.60 2.99
C PHE A 346 -15.03 -13.12 4.34
N ASP A 347 -15.32 -12.22 5.27
CA ASP A 347 -15.85 -12.57 6.59
C ASP A 347 -17.17 -11.88 6.89
N VAL A 348 -18.03 -12.60 7.60
CA VAL A 348 -19.22 -12.06 8.24
C VAL A 348 -19.21 -12.45 9.72
N TYR A 349 -19.40 -11.47 10.60
CA TYR A 349 -19.56 -11.70 12.04
C TYR A 349 -20.83 -11.02 12.53
N THR A 350 -21.60 -11.76 13.33
CA THR A 350 -22.75 -11.25 14.07
C THR A 350 -22.50 -11.44 15.56
N ASP A 351 -22.50 -10.35 16.32
CA ASP A 351 -22.28 -10.30 17.76
C ASP A 351 -21.07 -11.11 18.23
N GLY A 352 -20.00 -11.09 17.43
CA GLY A 352 -18.71 -11.74 17.73
C GLY A 352 -18.60 -13.18 17.25
N VAL A 353 -19.67 -13.75 16.69
CA VAL A 353 -19.67 -15.10 16.14
C VAL A 353 -19.47 -15.06 14.63
N ALA A 354 -18.47 -15.78 14.13
CA ALA A 354 -18.23 -15.94 12.70
C ALA A 354 -19.44 -16.64 12.05
N GLN A 355 -20.05 -15.98 11.08
CA GLN A 355 -21.20 -16.49 10.30
C GLN A 355 -20.76 -17.06 8.96
N ALA A 356 -19.72 -16.48 8.37
CA ALA A 356 -19.10 -16.96 7.14
C ALA A 356 -17.61 -16.58 7.14
N SER A 357 -16.76 -17.43 6.57
CA SER A 357 -15.35 -17.13 6.35
C SER A 357 -14.82 -17.84 5.11
N ILE A 358 -14.78 -17.11 4.00
CA ILE A 358 -14.50 -17.65 2.67
C ILE A 358 -13.16 -17.13 2.17
N SER A 359 -12.19 -18.04 1.99
CA SER A 359 -10.91 -17.74 1.32
C SER A 359 -11.00 -17.94 -0.18
N VAL A 360 -10.46 -17.00 -0.96
CA VAL A 360 -10.59 -17.01 -2.42
C VAL A 360 -9.39 -16.34 -3.11
N GLY A 361 -9.10 -16.73 -4.36
CA GLY A 361 -8.04 -16.11 -5.17
C GLY A 361 -6.63 -16.64 -4.92
N ALA A 362 -5.63 -15.85 -5.31
CA ALA A 362 -4.21 -16.16 -5.15
C ALA A 362 -3.58 -15.34 -4.00
N PRO A 363 -2.36 -15.68 -3.54
CA PRO A 363 -1.59 -14.85 -2.62
C PRO A 363 -1.51 -13.39 -3.07
N VAL A 364 -1.70 -12.47 -2.13
CA VAL A 364 -1.66 -11.05 -2.46
C VAL A 364 -0.20 -10.63 -2.62
N VAL A 365 0.11 -10.09 -3.79
CA VAL A 365 1.43 -9.58 -4.13
C VAL A 365 1.36 -8.06 -4.15
N ALA A 366 2.32 -7.40 -3.52
CA ALA A 366 2.38 -5.95 -3.47
C ALA A 366 2.42 -5.34 -4.88
N GLY A 367 1.68 -4.25 -5.09
CA GLY A 367 1.56 -3.55 -6.37
C GLY A 367 0.71 -4.27 -7.42
N VAL A 368 0.31 -5.52 -7.20
CA VAL A 368 -0.53 -6.27 -8.15
C VAL A 368 -2.00 -6.00 -7.85
N THR A 369 -2.73 -5.56 -8.87
CA THR A 369 -4.17 -5.34 -8.80
C THR A 369 -4.92 -6.64 -8.56
N ARG A 370 -5.92 -6.58 -7.68
CA ARG A 370 -6.87 -7.65 -7.37
C ARG A 370 -8.29 -7.16 -7.62
N LYS A 371 -9.11 -8.04 -8.19
CA LYS A 371 -10.55 -7.85 -8.30
C LYS A 371 -11.23 -8.87 -7.42
N THR A 372 -11.98 -8.40 -6.43
CA THR A 372 -12.66 -9.25 -5.46
C THR A 372 -14.13 -8.89 -5.38
N ALA A 373 -14.99 -9.88 -5.14
CA ALA A 373 -16.39 -9.66 -4.87
C ALA A 373 -16.91 -10.61 -3.81
N ALA A 374 -17.93 -10.19 -3.08
CA ALA A 374 -18.66 -11.03 -2.14
C ALA A 374 -20.15 -10.78 -2.27
N ALA A 375 -20.97 -11.82 -2.06
CA ALA A 375 -22.42 -11.69 -1.97
C ALA A 375 -22.95 -12.47 -0.77
N TRP A 376 -24.02 -11.95 -0.20
CA TRP A 376 -24.67 -12.53 0.96
C TRP A 376 -26.18 -12.36 0.91
N MET A 377 -26.87 -13.33 1.51
CA MET A 377 -28.22 -13.25 2.07
C MET A 377 -28.30 -14.26 3.21
N LEU A 378 -29.44 -14.32 3.92
CA LEU A 378 -29.62 -15.28 5.02
C LEU A 378 -29.28 -16.71 4.55
N ASN A 379 -28.39 -17.39 5.28
CA ASN A 379 -27.91 -18.73 4.97
C ASN A 379 -27.27 -18.91 3.57
N SER A 380 -26.74 -17.84 2.96
CA SER A 380 -26.04 -17.98 1.68
C SER A 380 -25.00 -16.90 1.46
N PHE A 381 -23.74 -17.31 1.53
CA PHE A 381 -22.56 -16.46 1.44
C PHE A 381 -21.61 -17.01 0.37
N GLN A 382 -21.06 -16.13 -0.45
CA GLN A 382 -20.11 -16.50 -1.49
C GLN A 382 -19.09 -15.37 -1.71
N ALA A 383 -17.87 -15.74 -2.10
CA ALA A 383 -16.84 -14.79 -2.52
C ALA A 383 -16.19 -15.22 -3.84
N ALA A 384 -15.69 -14.25 -4.58
CA ALA A 384 -14.94 -14.42 -5.81
C ALA A 384 -13.69 -13.53 -5.81
N ALA A 385 -12.63 -14.00 -6.43
CA ALA A 385 -11.44 -13.19 -6.70
C ALA A 385 -10.81 -13.62 -8.02
N ASP A 386 -10.49 -12.64 -8.87
CA ASP A 386 -9.81 -12.83 -10.15
C ASP A 386 -10.45 -13.94 -11.01
N GLY A 387 -11.77 -13.93 -11.12
CA GLY A 387 -12.54 -14.89 -11.93
C GLY A 387 -12.70 -16.28 -11.30
N SER A 388 -12.30 -16.47 -10.05
CA SER A 388 -12.44 -17.75 -9.32
C SER A 388 -13.38 -17.61 -8.12
N LEU A 389 -14.22 -18.62 -7.88
CA LEU A 389 -15.10 -18.69 -6.71
C LEU A 389 -14.39 -19.34 -5.51
N GLY A 390 -14.79 -18.94 -4.31
CA GLY A 390 -14.46 -19.64 -3.07
C GLY A 390 -15.40 -20.82 -2.80
N ALA A 391 -15.20 -21.46 -1.65
CA ALA A 391 -16.18 -22.41 -1.12
C ALA A 391 -17.32 -21.62 -0.44
N PRO A 392 -18.59 -21.83 -0.83
CA PRO A 392 -19.70 -21.09 -0.25
C PRO A 392 -19.96 -21.52 1.21
N ASP A 393 -20.44 -20.57 2.01
CA ASP A 393 -21.06 -20.85 3.31
C ASP A 393 -22.58 -20.83 3.15
N VAL A 394 -23.26 -21.87 3.62
CA VAL A 394 -24.69 -22.13 3.38
C VAL A 394 -25.56 -21.98 4.64
N SER A 395 -25.00 -21.40 5.69
CA SER A 395 -25.69 -21.12 6.95
C SER A 395 -25.09 -19.86 7.56
N GLY A 396 -25.90 -19.07 8.25
CA GLY A 396 -25.43 -17.89 8.97
C GLY A 396 -26.41 -16.73 8.91
N SER A 397 -26.32 -15.87 9.93
CA SER A 397 -27.10 -14.64 10.05
C SER A 397 -26.39 -13.45 9.39
N ILE A 398 -27.15 -12.37 9.15
CA ILE A 398 -26.60 -11.11 8.64
C ILE A 398 -26.57 -10.11 9.80
N PRO A 399 -25.43 -9.46 10.07
CA PRO A 399 -25.35 -8.44 11.12
C PRO A 399 -26.02 -7.13 10.69
N SER A 400 -26.44 -6.33 11.68
CA SER A 400 -26.79 -4.93 11.44
C SER A 400 -25.52 -4.09 11.27
N VAL A 401 -25.52 -3.19 10.28
CA VAL A 401 -24.39 -2.31 9.95
C VAL A 401 -24.88 -0.88 9.74
N THR A 402 -24.00 0.09 9.99
CA THR A 402 -24.30 1.52 9.97
C THR A 402 -23.37 2.32 9.05
N GLN A 403 -22.28 1.73 8.56
CA GLN A 403 -21.26 2.44 7.78
C GLN A 403 -20.51 1.49 6.83
N LEU A 404 -20.01 2.01 5.71
CA LEU A 404 -18.96 1.38 4.89
C LEU A 404 -17.64 2.12 5.13
N ALA A 405 -16.54 1.42 5.46
CA ALA A 405 -15.21 2.01 5.71
C ALA A 405 -14.10 1.29 4.94
N PHE A 406 -12.98 2.00 4.70
CA PHE A 406 -11.91 1.59 3.77
C PHE A 406 -10.50 1.47 4.39
N VAL A 407 -10.37 1.60 5.71
CA VAL A 407 -9.04 1.53 6.36
C VAL A 407 -9.05 0.63 7.58
N LYS A 408 -10.05 0.79 8.46
CA LYS A 408 -10.10 0.11 9.75
C LYS A 408 -11.54 -0.25 10.11
N ALA A 409 -11.74 -1.48 10.60
CA ALA A 409 -12.93 -1.83 11.37
C ALA A 409 -12.73 -1.40 12.83
N ASN A 410 -13.76 -0.93 13.56
CA ASN A 410 -13.66 -0.58 14.99
C ASN A 410 -13.32 -1.77 15.93
N VAL A 411 -12.94 -2.93 15.39
CA VAL A 411 -12.48 -4.11 16.14
C VAL A 411 -11.16 -4.59 15.57
N THR A 412 -10.10 -4.59 16.39
CA THR A 412 -8.81 -5.35 16.29
C THR A 412 -8.18 -5.56 14.90
N ALA A 413 -8.58 -4.80 13.90
CA ALA A 413 -8.17 -4.94 12.51
C ALA A 413 -6.94 -4.08 12.23
N ALA A 414 -5.98 -4.67 11.54
CA ALA A 414 -4.88 -3.92 10.98
C ALA A 414 -5.42 -2.98 9.90
N SER A 415 -4.66 -1.94 9.59
CA SER A 415 -5.06 -1.02 8.54
C SER A 415 -4.73 -1.62 7.17
N PHE A 416 -5.56 -1.35 6.18
CA PHE A 416 -5.17 -1.54 4.78
C PHE A 416 -4.10 -0.52 4.39
N ASN A 417 -3.17 -0.93 3.53
CA ASN A 417 -2.13 -0.07 2.98
C ASN A 417 -2.04 -0.36 1.49
N GLY A 418 -2.47 0.60 0.66
CA GLY A 418 -2.70 0.31 -0.75
C GLY A 418 -3.57 1.34 -1.44
N HIS A 419 -3.94 1.02 -2.67
CA HIS A 419 -4.88 1.81 -3.46
C HIS A 419 -6.21 1.09 -3.56
N ILE A 420 -7.29 1.84 -3.38
CA ILE A 420 -8.64 1.41 -3.75
C ILE A 420 -8.98 2.08 -5.08
N ARG A 421 -9.20 1.27 -6.10
CA ARG A 421 -9.51 1.72 -7.47
C ARG A 421 -11.01 1.88 -7.67
N ARG A 422 -11.78 0.91 -7.18
CA ARG A 422 -13.24 0.91 -7.34
C ARG A 422 -13.93 0.13 -6.25
N VAL A 423 -15.10 0.58 -5.81
CA VAL A 423 -16.04 -0.18 -4.98
C VAL A 423 -17.45 -0.04 -5.52
N ARG A 424 -18.15 -1.15 -5.73
CA ARG A 424 -19.56 -1.18 -6.15
C ARG A 424 -20.38 -2.01 -5.20
N TYR A 425 -21.60 -1.58 -4.90
CA TYR A 425 -22.56 -2.33 -4.09
C TYR A 425 -23.85 -2.58 -4.87
N TRP A 426 -24.39 -3.79 -4.71
CA TRP A 426 -25.72 -4.18 -5.18
C TRP A 426 -26.62 -4.49 -3.99
N PRO A 427 -27.88 -3.99 -3.96
CA PRO A 427 -28.83 -4.21 -2.87
C PRO A 427 -29.51 -5.58 -2.97
N ARG A 428 -28.79 -6.57 -3.49
CA ARG A 428 -29.23 -7.96 -3.68
C ARG A 428 -28.02 -8.88 -3.64
N ARG A 429 -28.24 -10.14 -3.32
CA ARG A 429 -27.24 -11.18 -3.56
C ARG A 429 -27.07 -11.35 -5.08
N LEU A 430 -25.86 -11.17 -5.59
CA LEU A 430 -25.53 -11.56 -6.96
C LEU A 430 -25.45 -13.09 -7.08
N PHE A 431 -25.73 -13.62 -8.27
CA PHE A 431 -25.47 -15.04 -8.54
C PHE A 431 -23.97 -15.32 -8.58
N ASP A 432 -23.58 -16.55 -8.27
CA ASP A 432 -22.17 -16.95 -8.21
C ASP A 432 -21.45 -16.77 -9.56
N ASN A 433 -22.15 -17.01 -10.68
CA ASN A 433 -21.61 -16.74 -12.01
C ASN A 433 -21.49 -15.23 -12.32
N GLU A 434 -22.34 -14.38 -11.75
CA GLU A 434 -22.19 -12.92 -11.84
C GLU A 434 -20.93 -12.48 -11.08
N LEU A 435 -20.72 -12.98 -9.85
CA LEU A 435 -19.51 -12.70 -9.06
C LEU A 435 -18.24 -13.12 -9.79
N GLN A 436 -18.25 -14.33 -10.36
CA GLN A 436 -17.14 -14.84 -11.14
C GLN A 436 -16.85 -13.92 -12.35
N ARG A 437 -17.89 -13.52 -13.09
CA ARG A 437 -17.72 -12.69 -14.28
C ARG A 437 -17.23 -11.28 -13.97
N ILE A 438 -17.72 -10.62 -12.92
CA ILE A 438 -17.31 -9.24 -12.60
C ILE A 438 -15.90 -9.16 -12.02
N THR A 439 -15.37 -10.27 -11.51
CA THR A 439 -14.00 -10.35 -10.99
C THR A 439 -12.99 -10.91 -11.99
N ALA A 440 -13.43 -11.33 -13.18
CA ALA A 440 -12.55 -11.91 -14.20
C ALA A 440 -11.58 -10.89 -14.85
#